data_AF-A0AAU9WW18-F1
#
_entry.id   AF-A0AAU9WW18-F1
#
_cell.length_a   1.000
_cell.length_b   1.000
_cell.length_c   1.000
_cell.angle_alpha   90.00
_cell.angle_beta   90.00
_cell.angle_gamma   90.00
#
_symmetry.space_group_name_H-M   'P 1'
#
loop_
_entity.id
_entity.type
_entity.pdbx_description
1 polymer ?
#
loop_
_entity_poly.entity_id
_entity_poly.type
_entity_poly.pdbx_seq_one_letter_code
_entity_poly.pdbx_strand_id
1 'polypeptide(L)'
;MTTATAGSCTVIDGNDYQWDKRTHKLYSKNEIGNVPGHYLHFDGSLLKADGDGKNNASFIFHEAQDVDNEDVTIVILEHEESHKVVAINTEDDKVTLEDPPVSLSQLTKRGIDKSHPKILFHKIWRAKGSDEFYFKSLLDGAQRIVGFDEKGKPMNTTGVRPRQLASLFEIR
;
A
#
# COMPACT_ATOMS: atom_id res chain seq x y z
N MET A 1 41.86 25.45 30.64
CA MET A 1 42.03 24.15 29.95
C MET A 1 40.68 23.78 29.37
N THR A 2 40.56 23.82 28.05
CA THR A 2 39.36 23.53 27.27
C THR A 2 39.28 22.02 27.05
N THR A 3 38.24 21.38 27.56
CA THR A 3 37.90 19.99 27.22
C THR A 3 37.09 19.99 25.93
N ALA A 4 37.69 19.46 24.86
CA ALA A 4 36.98 19.14 23.62
C ALA A 4 36.09 17.92 23.85
N THR A 5 34.78 18.10 23.79
CA THR A 5 33.82 17.00 23.69
C THR A 5 33.87 16.48 22.26
N ALA A 6 34.35 15.25 22.10
CA ALA A 6 34.33 14.54 20.83
C ALA A 6 32.87 14.44 20.35
N GLY A 7 32.61 14.95 19.15
CA GLY A 7 31.35 14.74 18.45
C GLY A 7 31.14 13.25 18.26
N SER A 8 30.03 12.75 18.77
CA SER A 8 29.50 11.44 18.42
C SER A 8 29.22 11.44 16.91
N CYS A 9 30.15 10.90 16.12
CA CYS A 9 29.85 10.48 14.76
C CYS A 9 28.89 9.30 14.86
N THR A 10 27.61 9.54 14.62
CA THR A 10 26.65 8.47 14.40
C THR A 10 27.06 7.74 13.12
N VAL A 11 27.62 6.55 13.28
CA VAL A 11 27.81 5.61 12.17
C VAL A 11 26.42 5.16 11.77
N ILE A 12 25.93 5.61 10.61
CA ILE A 12 24.75 5.04 9.98
C ILE A 12 25.20 3.71 9.38
N ASP A 13 25.22 2.66 10.20
CA ASP A 13 25.18 1.31 9.66
C ASP A 13 23.75 1.09 9.16
N GLY A 14 23.58 0.55 7.95
CA GLY A 14 22.27 0.44 7.30
C GLY A 14 21.35 -0.60 7.95
N ASN A 15 21.40 -0.77 9.27
CA ASN A 15 20.69 -1.79 10.04
C ASN A 15 19.51 -1.24 10.86
N ASP A 16 19.31 0.08 10.87
CA ASP A 16 18.21 0.75 11.60
C ASP A 16 16.84 0.70 10.89
N TYR A 17 16.71 -0.01 9.76
CA TYR A 17 15.40 -0.40 9.24
C TYR A 17 14.81 -1.50 10.15
N GLN A 18 14.40 -1.12 11.36
CA GLN A 18 13.53 -1.93 12.18
C GLN A 18 12.16 -1.98 11.49
N TRP A 19 11.96 -3.03 10.69
CA TRP A 19 10.70 -3.38 10.09
C TRP A 19 9.72 -3.79 11.20
N ASP A 20 9.06 -2.79 11.79
CA ASP A 20 7.86 -3.00 12.59
C ASP A 20 6.85 -3.71 11.67
N LYS A 21 6.75 -5.03 11.75
CA LYS A 21 5.75 -5.84 11.03
C LYS A 21 4.36 -5.56 11.59
N ARG A 22 3.90 -4.33 11.43
CA ARG A 22 2.54 -3.93 11.79
C ARG A 22 1.64 -4.43 10.68
N THR A 23 0.70 -5.29 11.08
CA THR A 23 -0.42 -5.68 10.24
C THR A 23 -1.46 -4.58 10.29
N HIS A 24 -2.00 -4.26 9.12
CA HIS A 24 -2.95 -3.17 8.93
C HIS A 24 -4.26 -3.71 8.36
N LYS A 25 -5.38 -3.30 8.96
CA LYS A 25 -6.69 -3.46 8.32
C LYS A 25 -6.97 -2.21 7.53
N LEU A 26 -7.28 -2.39 6.25
CA LEU A 26 -7.58 -1.27 5.36
C LEU A 26 -9.08 -1.13 5.21
N TYR A 27 -9.56 0.08 5.46
CA TYR A 27 -10.97 0.44 5.34
C TYR A 27 -11.14 1.43 4.18
N SER A 28 -11.93 1.07 3.17
CA SER A 28 -12.28 1.95 2.05
C SER A 28 -13.35 2.95 2.48
N LYS A 29 -13.19 4.22 2.10
CA LYS A 29 -14.12 5.31 2.46
C LYS A 29 -15.36 5.39 1.56
N ASN A 30 -15.45 4.58 0.50
CA ASN A 30 -16.56 4.63 -0.43
C ASN A 30 -17.74 3.76 0.03
N GLU A 31 -18.29 4.05 1.20
CA GLU A 31 -19.40 3.30 1.80
C GLU A 31 -20.73 3.99 1.55
N ILE A 32 -21.57 3.40 0.68
CA ILE A 32 -22.99 3.73 0.56
C ILE A 32 -23.77 2.42 0.34
N GLY A 33 -24.56 2.01 1.33
CA GLY A 33 -25.41 0.83 1.19
C GLY A 33 -25.68 0.12 2.51
N ASN A 34 -26.36 -1.03 2.43
CA ASN A 34 -26.74 -1.83 3.60
C ASN A 34 -25.65 -2.79 4.09
N VAL A 35 -24.43 -2.74 3.54
CA VAL A 35 -23.32 -3.64 3.90
C VAL A 35 -22.49 -2.98 5.00
N PRO A 36 -22.46 -3.52 6.23
CA PRO A 36 -21.68 -2.92 7.31
C PRO A 36 -20.19 -3.17 7.10
N GLY A 37 -19.41 -2.09 6.94
CA GLY A 37 -17.96 -2.17 6.86
C GLY A 37 -17.45 -2.36 5.43
N HIS A 38 -16.48 -1.53 5.07
CA HIS A 38 -15.79 -1.55 3.78
C HIS A 38 -14.32 -1.95 3.97
N TYR A 39 -14.08 -2.97 4.80
CA TYR A 39 -12.74 -3.49 4.99
C TYR A 39 -12.29 -4.29 3.77
N LEU A 40 -11.01 -4.16 3.44
CA LEU A 40 -10.41 -4.98 2.42
C LEU A 40 -10.39 -6.44 2.87
N HIS A 41 -10.80 -7.32 1.97
CA HIS A 41 -10.62 -8.76 2.10
C HIS A 41 -10.38 -9.39 0.73
N PHE A 42 -9.91 -10.63 0.74
CA PHE A 42 -9.68 -11.40 -0.46
C PHE A 42 -10.60 -12.62 -0.47
N ASP A 43 -11.41 -12.75 -1.52
CA ASP A 43 -12.39 -13.84 -1.62
C ASP A 43 -11.86 -15.10 -2.29
N GLY A 44 -10.55 -15.18 -2.54
CA GLY A 44 -9.90 -16.24 -3.30
C GLY A 44 -9.63 -15.89 -4.76
N SER A 45 -10.29 -14.86 -5.31
CA SER A 45 -10.15 -14.46 -6.73
C SER A 45 -9.83 -12.98 -6.91
N LEU A 46 -10.50 -12.10 -6.17
CA LEU A 46 -10.39 -10.65 -6.30
C LEU A 46 -10.24 -9.99 -4.94
N LEU A 47 -9.53 -8.87 -4.92
CA LEU A 47 -9.54 -7.98 -3.79
C LEU A 47 -10.87 -7.22 -3.76
N LYS A 48 -11.55 -7.22 -2.61
CA LYS A 48 -12.83 -6.54 -2.39
C LYS A 48 -12.76 -5.68 -1.14
N ALA A 49 -13.68 -4.73 -1.04
CA ALA A 49 -13.84 -3.80 0.08
C ALA A 49 -15.29 -3.79 0.60
N ASP A 50 -15.91 -4.96 0.71
CA ASP A 50 -17.24 -5.20 1.30
C ASP A 50 -17.15 -6.10 2.56
N GLY A 51 -15.96 -6.18 3.16
CA GLY A 51 -15.69 -6.96 4.35
C GLY A 51 -16.19 -6.27 5.61
N ASP A 52 -16.89 -7.02 6.46
CA ASP A 52 -17.26 -6.55 7.79
C ASP A 52 -16.09 -6.71 8.78
N GLY A 53 -16.26 -6.25 10.02
CA GLY A 53 -15.23 -6.37 11.06
C GLY A 53 -14.75 -7.81 11.33
N LYS A 54 -15.48 -8.84 10.86
CA LYS A 54 -15.18 -10.27 11.01
C LYS A 54 -14.57 -10.88 9.73
N ASN A 55 -14.99 -10.40 8.56
CA ASN A 55 -14.51 -10.83 7.25
C ASN A 55 -13.59 -9.77 6.64
N ASN A 56 -12.47 -9.51 7.32
CA ASN A 56 -11.44 -8.58 6.85
C ASN A 56 -10.07 -9.26 6.78
N ALA A 57 -9.26 -8.76 5.86
CA ALA A 57 -7.88 -9.17 5.70
C ALA A 57 -6.93 -8.20 6.39
N SER A 58 -5.84 -8.75 6.90
CA SER A 58 -4.68 -7.99 7.36
C SER A 58 -3.65 -7.88 6.24
N PHE A 59 -3.04 -6.71 6.14
CA PHE A 59 -1.96 -6.45 5.18
C PHE A 59 -0.70 -5.99 5.90
N ILE A 60 0.44 -6.53 5.50
CA ILE A 60 1.76 -6.07 5.90
C ILE A 60 2.23 -5.08 4.84
N PHE A 61 2.67 -3.90 5.28
CA PHE A 61 3.21 -2.89 4.39
C PHE A 61 4.74 -2.97 4.37
N HIS A 62 5.30 -3.27 3.20
CA HIS A 62 6.73 -3.14 2.96
C HIS A 62 6.98 -1.78 2.34
N GLU A 63 7.40 -0.83 3.16
CA GLU A 63 7.49 0.59 2.79
C GLU A 63 8.94 1.07 2.69
N ALA A 64 9.23 1.93 1.73
CA ALA A 64 10.43 2.76 1.71
C ALA A 64 10.08 4.16 1.18
N GLN A 65 10.84 5.18 1.60
CA GLN A 65 10.73 6.50 0.99
C GLN A 65 11.11 6.42 -0.49
N ASP A 66 10.38 7.14 -1.34
CA ASP A 66 10.77 7.30 -2.72
C ASP A 66 11.98 8.23 -2.80
N VAL A 67 13.09 7.72 -3.33
CA VAL A 67 14.33 8.48 -3.55
C VAL A 67 14.12 9.66 -4.51
N ASP A 68 13.12 9.58 -5.37
CA ASP A 68 12.78 10.63 -6.33
C ASP A 68 11.82 11.68 -5.75
N ASN A 69 11.16 11.37 -4.62
CA ASN A 69 10.19 12.25 -3.96
C ASN A 69 10.03 11.90 -2.47
N GLU A 70 10.74 12.64 -1.61
CA GLU A 70 10.79 12.39 -0.16
C GLU A 70 9.42 12.47 0.55
N ASP A 71 8.44 13.15 -0.04
CA ASP A 71 7.08 13.27 0.48
C ASP A 71 6.20 12.05 0.14
N VAL A 72 6.74 11.08 -0.62
CA VAL A 72 6.00 9.91 -1.10
C VAL A 72 6.66 8.62 -0.61
N THR A 73 5.83 7.71 -0.13
CA THR A 73 6.25 6.36 0.29
C THR A 73 5.85 5.36 -0.79
N ILE A 74 6.79 4.54 -1.23
CA ILE A 74 6.52 3.37 -2.05
C ILE A 74 6.19 2.21 -1.11
N VAL A 75 5.12 1.49 -1.40
CA VAL A 75 4.64 0.36 -0.61
C VAL A 75 4.36 -0.85 -1.50
N ILE A 76 4.74 -2.03 -1.00
CA ILE A 76 4.20 -3.33 -1.41
C ILE A 76 3.23 -3.77 -0.32
N LEU A 77 2.01 -4.13 -0.70
CA LEU A 77 0.99 -4.64 0.23
C LEU A 77 0.99 -6.17 0.17
N GLU A 78 1.49 -6.82 1.22
CA GLU A 78 1.43 -8.27 1.38
C GLU A 78 0.17 -8.66 2.17
N HIS A 79 -0.60 -9.60 1.67
CA HIS A 79 -1.72 -10.21 2.39
C HIS A 79 -1.19 -11.19 3.44
N GLU A 80 -1.47 -10.94 4.72
CA GLU A 80 -0.84 -11.63 5.87
C GLU A 80 -0.97 -13.15 5.79
N GLU A 81 -2.16 -13.68 5.50
CA GLU A 81 -2.41 -15.13 5.56
C GLU A 81 -1.84 -15.88 4.35
N SER A 82 -1.87 -15.26 3.17
CA SER A 82 -1.51 -15.95 1.92
C SER A 82 -0.09 -15.66 1.44
N HIS A 83 0.58 -14.64 2.01
CA HIS A 83 1.85 -14.10 1.55
C HIS A 83 1.89 -13.60 0.09
N LYS A 84 0.72 -13.52 -0.56
CA LYS A 84 0.54 -12.88 -1.87
C LYS A 84 0.57 -11.36 -1.74
N VAL A 85 0.90 -10.69 -2.83
CA VAL A 85 0.96 -9.22 -2.89
C VAL A 85 -0.17 -8.65 -3.73
N VAL A 86 -0.63 -7.45 -3.36
CA VAL A 86 -1.55 -6.67 -4.19
C VAL A 86 -0.85 -6.28 -5.47
N ALA A 87 -1.51 -6.51 -6.60
CA ALA A 87 -1.00 -6.24 -7.94
C ALA A 87 -2.09 -5.60 -8.81
N ILE A 88 -1.70 -4.87 -9.85
CA ILE A 88 -2.63 -4.49 -10.93
C ILE A 88 -2.48 -5.46 -12.09
N ASN A 89 -3.50 -6.25 -12.39
CA ASN A 89 -3.53 -7.03 -13.61
C ASN A 89 -3.54 -6.10 -14.84
N THR A 90 -2.51 -6.20 -15.68
CA THR A 90 -2.35 -5.35 -16.86
C THR A 90 -3.27 -5.72 -18.01
N GLU A 91 -3.89 -6.91 -17.98
CA GLU A 91 -4.82 -7.37 -19.02
C GLU A 91 -6.21 -6.74 -18.87
N ASP A 92 -6.72 -6.64 -17.64
CA ASP A 92 -8.08 -6.15 -17.35
C ASP A 92 -8.13 -4.93 -16.42
N ASP A 93 -6.98 -4.38 -16.05
CA ASP A 93 -6.81 -3.14 -15.27
C ASP A 93 -7.44 -3.20 -13.86
N LYS A 94 -7.60 -4.40 -13.30
CA LYS A 94 -8.13 -4.64 -11.96
C LYS A 94 -7.05 -4.96 -10.94
N VAL A 95 -7.41 -4.77 -9.68
CA VAL A 95 -6.55 -5.10 -8.54
C VAL A 95 -6.77 -6.56 -8.12
N THR A 96 -5.67 -7.31 -8.04
CA THR A 96 -5.62 -8.75 -7.76
C THR A 96 -4.63 -9.05 -6.63
N LEU A 97 -4.63 -10.29 -6.13
CA LEU A 97 -3.52 -10.82 -5.32
C LEU A 97 -2.72 -11.81 -6.16
N GLU A 98 -1.40 -11.66 -6.15
CA GLU A 98 -0.47 -12.47 -6.93
C GLU A 98 0.70 -12.96 -6.09
N ASP A 99 1.35 -14.04 -6.51
CA ASP A 99 2.61 -14.44 -5.89
C ASP A 99 3.68 -13.38 -6.16
N PRO A 100 4.49 -13.01 -5.16
CA PRO A 100 5.56 -12.05 -5.38
C PRO A 100 6.57 -12.64 -6.38
N PRO A 101 7.12 -11.82 -7.30
CA PRO A 101 7.97 -12.32 -8.39
C PRO A 101 9.30 -12.90 -7.90
N VAL A 102 9.77 -12.42 -6.75
CA VAL A 102 10.90 -12.92 -5.97
C VAL A 102 10.57 -12.75 -4.49
N SER A 103 11.43 -13.20 -3.58
CA SER A 103 11.16 -13.01 -2.14
C SER A 103 11.06 -11.52 -1.77
N LEU A 104 10.11 -11.17 -0.88
CA LEU A 104 9.91 -9.79 -0.45
C LEU A 104 11.16 -9.18 0.19
N SER A 105 11.97 -10.00 0.89
CA SER A 105 13.26 -9.56 1.41
C SER A 105 14.22 -9.12 0.32
N GLN A 106 14.23 -9.76 -0.85
CA GLN A 106 15.05 -9.33 -1.98
C GLN A 106 14.56 -7.99 -2.56
N LEU A 107 13.24 -7.81 -2.63
CA LEU A 107 12.64 -6.56 -3.11
C LEU A 107 12.86 -5.38 -2.17
N THR A 108 13.17 -5.60 -0.89
CA THR A 108 13.26 -4.54 0.14
C THR A 108 14.66 -4.33 0.72
N LYS A 109 15.62 -5.25 0.48
CA LYS A 109 16.94 -5.30 1.17
C LYS A 109 17.77 -4.02 1.10
N ARG A 110 17.64 -3.22 0.04
CA ARG A 110 18.44 -2.00 -0.19
C ARG A 110 17.55 -0.80 -0.56
N GLY A 111 16.32 -0.81 -0.08
CA GLY A 111 15.21 -0.02 -0.63
C GLY A 111 14.33 -0.88 -1.53
N ILE A 112 13.24 -0.29 -2.01
CA ILE A 112 12.26 -0.99 -2.87
C ILE A 112 12.80 -1.12 -4.29
N ASP A 113 12.95 -2.36 -4.75
CA ASP A 113 13.27 -2.66 -6.15
C ASP A 113 12.10 -2.28 -7.07
N LYS A 114 12.35 -1.31 -7.95
CA LYS A 114 11.37 -0.77 -8.91
C LYS A 114 11.20 -1.65 -10.17
N SER A 115 11.92 -2.77 -10.30
CA SER A 115 11.88 -3.66 -11.48
C SER A 115 10.54 -4.38 -11.69
N HIS A 116 9.67 -4.41 -10.69
CA HIS A 116 8.35 -5.05 -10.72
C HIS A 116 7.20 -4.06 -10.44
N PRO A 117 6.97 -3.05 -11.30
CA PRO A 117 6.05 -1.93 -11.02
C PRO A 117 4.59 -2.33 -10.81
N LYS A 118 4.18 -3.52 -11.26
CA LYS A 118 2.83 -4.08 -11.11
C LYS A 118 2.38 -4.21 -9.66
N ILE A 119 3.32 -4.44 -8.74
CA ILE A 119 3.08 -4.67 -7.30
C ILE A 119 3.46 -3.46 -6.44
N LEU A 120 3.87 -2.36 -7.08
CA LEU A 120 4.37 -1.17 -6.39
C LEU A 120 3.34 -0.06 -6.46
N PHE A 121 3.13 0.58 -5.30
CA PHE A 121 2.22 1.70 -5.17
C PHE A 121 2.87 2.84 -4.41
N HIS A 122 2.62 4.07 -4.85
CA HIS A 122 2.75 5.24 -4.00
C HIS A 122 1.58 5.28 -3.03
N LYS A 123 1.86 5.33 -1.74
CA LYS A 123 0.89 5.67 -0.68
C LYS A 123 0.89 7.19 -0.51
N ILE A 124 -0.19 7.83 -0.94
CA ILE A 124 -0.28 9.30 -0.97
C ILE A 124 -1.40 9.76 -0.06
N TRP A 125 -1.05 10.57 0.95
CA TRP A 125 -2.02 11.18 1.86
C TRP A 125 -2.96 12.12 1.11
N ARG A 126 -4.24 12.13 1.50
CA ARG A 126 -5.26 13.00 0.92
C ARG A 126 -4.90 14.48 1.10
N ALA A 127 -4.43 14.82 2.29
CA ALA A 127 -3.94 16.12 2.69
C ALA A 127 -2.92 15.96 3.84
N LYS A 128 -2.11 16.98 4.09
CA LYS A 128 -1.16 17.00 5.21
C LYS A 128 -1.92 16.83 6.54
N GLY A 129 -1.53 15.84 7.34
CA GLY A 129 -2.17 15.53 8.63
C GLY A 129 -3.49 14.76 8.52
N SER A 130 -3.86 14.26 7.34
CA SER A 130 -5.02 13.39 7.16
C SER A 130 -4.66 11.94 7.48
N ASP A 131 -5.58 11.20 8.08
CA ASP A 131 -5.48 9.73 8.23
C ASP A 131 -5.90 8.97 6.97
N GLU A 132 -6.38 9.69 5.94
CA GLU A 132 -6.85 9.11 4.69
C GLU A 132 -5.76 9.21 3.62
N PHE A 133 -5.60 8.13 2.87
CA PHE A 133 -4.63 8.04 1.77
C PHE A 133 -5.21 7.24 0.60
N TYR A 134 -4.52 7.27 -0.54
CA TYR A 134 -4.84 6.44 -1.70
C TYR A 134 -3.58 5.81 -2.26
N PHE A 135 -3.75 4.69 -2.98
CA PHE A 135 -2.67 3.99 -3.65
C PHE A 135 -2.66 4.30 -5.14
N LYS A 136 -1.54 4.85 -5.62
CA LYS A 136 -1.29 5.09 -7.04
C LYS A 136 -0.21 4.13 -7.52
N SER A 137 -0.50 3.33 -8.53
CA SER A 137 0.49 2.39 -9.07
C SER A 137 1.68 3.11 -9.73
N LEU A 138 2.84 2.45 -9.68
CA LEU A 138 4.06 2.85 -10.39
C LEU A 138 4.13 2.28 -11.83
N LEU A 139 3.11 1.57 -12.31
CA LEU A 139 3.04 1.16 -13.71
C LEU A 139 3.07 2.37 -14.65
N ASP A 140 3.89 2.26 -15.69
CA ASP A 140 4.01 3.29 -16.72
C ASP A 140 2.70 3.50 -17.51
N GLY A 141 2.62 4.67 -18.15
CA GLY A 141 1.52 5.05 -19.03
C GLY A 141 0.39 5.76 -18.29
N ALA A 142 -0.83 5.22 -18.40
CA ALA A 142 -2.01 5.84 -17.79
C ALA A 142 -1.93 5.80 -16.25
N GLN A 143 -2.42 6.87 -15.62
CA GLN A 143 -2.57 6.90 -14.17
C GLN A 143 -3.51 5.78 -13.73
N ARG A 144 -3.05 4.98 -12.76
CA ARG A 144 -3.81 3.88 -12.17
C ARG A 144 -3.90 4.04 -10.67
N ILE A 145 -5.11 4.09 -10.15
CA ILE A 145 -5.40 4.28 -8.74
C ILE A 145 -6.27 3.12 -8.26
N VAL A 146 -5.89 2.54 -7.13
CA VAL A 146 -6.70 1.51 -6.48
C VAL A 146 -7.98 2.16 -5.99
N GLY A 147 -9.12 1.58 -6.35
CA GLY A 147 -10.40 2.06 -5.86
C GLY A 147 -11.53 1.06 -5.99
N PHE A 148 -12.58 1.31 -5.22
CA PHE A 148 -13.74 0.45 -5.07
C PHE A 148 -15.02 1.25 -5.28
N ASP A 149 -16.04 0.61 -5.83
CA ASP A 149 -17.37 1.19 -5.94
C ASP A 149 -18.08 1.22 -4.58
N GLU A 150 -19.27 1.81 -4.54
CA GLU A 150 -20.09 1.95 -3.33
C GLU A 150 -20.51 0.60 -2.71
N LYS A 151 -20.34 -0.51 -3.44
CA LYS A 151 -20.65 -1.87 -2.99
C LYS A 151 -19.39 -2.67 -2.64
N GLY A 152 -18.24 -2.00 -2.55
CA GLY A 152 -16.97 -2.63 -2.24
C GLY A 152 -16.38 -3.47 -3.38
N LYS A 153 -16.86 -3.33 -4.62
CA LYS A 153 -16.29 -4.05 -5.76
C LYS A 153 -15.13 -3.28 -6.38
N PRO A 154 -14.05 -3.96 -6.81
CA PRO A 154 -12.91 -3.30 -7.42
C PRO A 154 -13.32 -2.61 -8.73
N MET A 155 -12.89 -1.36 -8.88
CA MET A 155 -13.04 -0.58 -10.11
C MET A 155 -11.82 -0.75 -11.01
N ASN A 156 -11.97 -0.52 -12.32
CA ASN A 156 -10.82 -0.39 -13.21
C ASN A 156 -9.95 0.79 -12.77
N THR A 157 -8.66 0.55 -12.54
CA THR A 157 -7.78 1.51 -11.86
C THR A 157 -7.56 2.79 -12.66
N THR A 158 -7.65 2.75 -13.99
CA THR A 158 -7.62 3.92 -14.89
C THR A 158 -8.87 4.80 -14.78
N GLY A 159 -10.00 4.25 -14.33
CA GLY A 159 -11.25 4.98 -14.13
C GLY A 159 -11.37 5.66 -12.76
N VAL A 160 -10.47 5.35 -11.83
CA VAL A 160 -10.49 5.87 -10.46
C VAL A 160 -9.77 7.21 -10.39
N ARG A 161 -10.44 8.21 -9.80
CA ARG A 161 -9.88 9.56 -9.61
C ARG A 161 -9.21 9.68 -8.23
N PRO A 162 -8.07 10.38 -8.13
CA PRO A 162 -7.38 10.58 -6.85
C PRO A 162 -8.23 11.43 -5.91
N ARG A 163 -8.09 11.17 -4.60
CA ARG A 163 -8.72 11.95 -3.51
C ARG A 163 -10.26 11.96 -3.53
N GLN A 164 -10.88 11.05 -4.28
CA GLN A 164 -12.32 10.79 -4.24
C GLN A 164 -12.60 9.61 -3.31
N LEU A 165 -13.81 9.53 -2.75
CA LEU A 165 -14.19 8.47 -1.80
C LEU A 165 -13.82 7.07 -2.31
N ALA A 166 -14.08 6.78 -3.59
CA ALA A 166 -13.70 5.54 -4.28
C ALA A 166 -12.22 5.14 -4.14
N SER A 167 -11.32 6.11 -4.00
CA SER A 167 -9.86 5.91 -3.92
C SER A 167 -9.31 5.96 -2.50
N LEU A 168 -10.09 6.40 -1.52
CA LEU A 168 -9.59 6.72 -0.19
C LEU A 168 -9.68 5.51 0.74
N PHE A 169 -8.61 5.32 1.51
CA PHE A 169 -8.45 4.30 2.53
C PHE A 169 -8.03 4.93 3.85
N GLU A 170 -8.31 4.22 4.94
CA GLU A 170 -7.86 4.49 6.30
C GLU A 170 -7.33 3.20 6.92
N ILE A 171 -6.32 3.29 7.80
CA ILE A 171 -5.86 2.16 8.63
C ILE A 171 -6.71 2.13 9.90
N ARG A 172 -7.28 0.98 10.22
CA ARG A 172 -8.18 0.76 11.37
C ARG A 172 -7.72 -0.38 12.26
#